data_AF-A0A942B6Z9-F1
#
_entry.id   AF-A0A942B6Z9-F1
#
_cell.length_a   1.000
_cell.length_b   1.000
_cell.length_c   1.000
_cell.angle_alpha   90.00
_cell.angle_beta   90.00
_cell.angle_gamma   90.00
#
_symmetry.space_group_name_H-M   'P 1'
#
loop_
_entity.id
_entity.type
_entity.pdbx_description
1 polymer ?
#
loop_
_entity_poly.entity_id
_entity_poly.type
_entity_poly.pdbx_seq_one_letter_code
_entity_poly.pdbx_strand_id
1 'polypeptide(L)'
;MHKRGTTLVEMLFTMTLMVVTMGAAVTLYAFVAARTGDSITQYNVFQQTNGLMKSMAKTASNAIKCESITLGSVTALKCTMPDSGTDYDNDGIIDEYQPTGVYKTLRAYYSPGKRIWYFPSTNPIRVGNVGSFWYRGIVTDDTTVTSSNVDKAWTYPVGTKAGIYIPGSVTFTQDATNLATTITIKTDTTSTPNRSVSGYSGNNALPIPDITMTRTCFWKAGK
;
A
#
# COMPACT_ATOMS: atom_id res chain seq x y z
N MET A 1 29.46 51.54 -42.43
CA MET A 1 28.95 50.36 -41.69
C MET A 1 29.97 49.24 -41.82
N HIS A 2 30.77 48.98 -40.78
CA HIS A 2 31.71 47.85 -40.79
C HIS A 2 30.91 46.55 -40.61
N LYS A 3 30.77 45.74 -41.67
CA LYS A 3 30.36 44.34 -41.55
C LYS A 3 31.50 43.59 -40.88
N ARG A 4 31.43 43.41 -39.55
CA ARG A 4 32.31 42.48 -38.83
C ARG A 4 31.90 41.07 -39.24
N GLY A 5 32.60 40.48 -40.20
CA GLY A 5 32.46 39.05 -40.50
C GLY A 5 33.01 38.26 -39.33
N THR A 6 32.21 37.37 -38.75
CA THR A 6 32.67 36.40 -37.76
C THR A 6 33.76 35.54 -38.39
N THR A 7 34.88 35.40 -37.69
CA THR A 7 35.97 34.55 -38.16
C THR A 7 35.58 33.08 -38.02
N LEU A 8 36.08 32.21 -38.89
CA LEU A 8 35.78 30.77 -38.87
C LEU A 8 36.14 30.13 -37.51
N VAL A 9 37.17 30.67 -36.84
CA VAL A 9 37.59 30.27 -35.48
C VAL A 9 36.54 30.63 -34.42
N GLU A 10 35.93 31.82 -34.48
CA GLU A 10 34.84 32.21 -33.57
C GLU A 10 33.60 31.33 -33.78
N MET A 11 33.28 30.97 -35.03
CA MET A 11 32.19 30.03 -35.31
C MET A 11 32.49 28.62 -34.80
N LEU A 12 33.71 28.12 -34.94
CA LEU A 12 34.11 26.84 -34.36
C LEU A 12 34.03 26.86 -32.83
N PHE A 13 34.54 27.91 -32.20
CA PHE A 13 34.53 28.05 -30.74
C PHE A 13 33.11 28.11 -30.19
N THR A 14 32.22 28.88 -30.81
CA THR A 14 30.80 28.97 -30.43
C THR A 14 30.06 27.65 -30.65
N MET A 15 30.33 26.91 -31.74
CA MET A 15 29.76 25.58 -31.96
C MET A 15 30.23 24.58 -30.89
N THR A 16 31.52 24.55 -30.57
CA THR A 16 32.03 23.66 -29.51
C THR A 16 31.43 24.01 -28.15
N LEU A 17 31.34 25.31 -27.82
CA LEU A 17 30.70 25.76 -26.59
C LEU A 17 29.22 25.35 -26.53
N MET A 18 28.51 25.45 -27.66
CA MET A 18 27.10 25.05 -27.77
C MET A 18 26.93 23.54 -27.58
N VAL A 19 27.78 22.71 -28.19
CA VAL A 19 27.73 21.25 -28.03
C VAL A 19 28.00 20.84 -26.59
N VAL A 20 29.01 21.45 -25.93
CA VAL A 20 29.33 21.16 -24.53
C VAL A 20 28.20 21.59 -23.59
N THR A 21 27.64 22.79 -23.80
CA THR A 21 26.54 23.30 -22.96
C THR A 21 25.25 22.51 -23.16
N MET A 22 24.91 22.14 -24.40
CA MET A 22 23.77 21.26 -24.69
C MET A 22 23.98 19.87 -24.09
N GLY A 23 25.19 19.30 -24.19
CA GLY A 23 25.51 18.01 -23.58
C GLY A 23 25.31 18.02 -22.07
N ALA A 24 25.81 19.06 -21.39
CA ALA A 24 25.63 19.25 -19.95
C ALA A 24 24.15 19.48 -19.56
N ALA A 25 23.39 20.22 -20.37
CA ALA A 25 21.97 20.46 -20.13
C ALA A 25 21.15 19.17 -20.27
N VAL A 26 21.42 18.36 -21.30
CA VAL A 26 20.73 17.07 -21.52
C VAL A 26 21.01 16.09 -20.39
N THR A 27 22.26 16.01 -19.92
CA THR A 27 22.60 15.12 -18.80
C THR A 27 21.97 15.55 -17.49
N LEU A 28 21.96 16.86 -17.19
CA LEU A 28 21.27 17.39 -16.01
C LEU A 28 19.77 17.13 -16.08
N TYR A 29 19.15 17.35 -17.25
CA TYR A 29 17.74 17.06 -17.46
C TYR A 29 17.43 15.58 -17.24
N ALA A 30 18.20 14.66 -17.83
CA ALA A 30 18.01 13.23 -17.66
C ALA A 30 18.12 12.80 -16.18
N PHE A 31 19.08 13.38 -15.45
CA PHE A 31 19.25 13.13 -14.02
C PHE A 31 18.03 13.61 -13.21
N VAL A 32 17.56 14.84 -13.44
CA VAL A 32 16.40 15.40 -12.73
C VAL A 32 15.12 14.64 -13.07
N ALA A 33 14.91 14.27 -14.34
CA ALA A 33 13.77 13.50 -14.77
C ALA A 33 13.73 12.12 -14.10
N ALA A 34 14.88 11.43 -14.03
CA ALA A 34 14.99 10.14 -13.34
C ALA A 34 14.66 10.27 -11.84
N ARG A 35 15.24 11.26 -11.15
CA ARG A 35 14.96 11.50 -9.72
C ARG A 35 13.50 11.83 -9.44
N THR A 36 12.86 12.59 -10.34
CA THR A 36 11.44 12.93 -10.22
C THR A 36 10.58 11.67 -10.37
N GLY A 37 10.91 10.79 -11.31
CA GLY A 37 10.24 9.49 -11.49
C GLY A 37 10.34 8.59 -10.24
N ASP A 38 11.52 8.52 -9.63
CA ASP A 38 11.73 7.76 -8.38
C ASP A 38 10.85 8.31 -7.24
N SER A 39 10.79 9.63 -7.07
CA SER A 39 9.95 10.26 -6.04
C SER A 39 8.45 10.04 -6.26
N ILE A 40 7.98 10.08 -7.51
CA ILE A 40 6.58 9.77 -7.85
C ILE A 40 6.26 8.32 -7.49
N THR A 41 7.19 7.40 -7.77
CA THR A 41 7.02 5.98 -7.46
C THR A 41 6.94 5.75 -5.95
N GLN A 42 7.86 6.32 -5.17
CA GLN A 42 7.81 6.27 -3.71
C GLN A 42 6.49 6.81 -3.15
N TYR A 43 6.03 7.94 -3.67
CA TYR A 43 4.78 8.56 -3.22
C TYR A 43 3.57 7.66 -3.50
N ASN A 44 3.48 7.07 -4.69
CA ASN A 44 2.39 6.16 -5.03
C ASN A 44 2.38 4.91 -4.16
N VAL A 45 3.55 4.31 -3.91
CA VAL A 45 3.71 3.17 -3.01
C VAL A 45 3.32 3.55 -1.58
N PHE A 46 3.80 4.68 -1.07
CA PHE A 46 3.43 5.18 0.25
C PHE A 46 1.93 5.37 0.41
N GLN A 47 1.26 5.96 -0.60
CA GLN A 47 -0.19 6.16 -0.56
C GLN A 47 -0.95 4.84 -0.52
N GLN A 48 -0.53 3.85 -1.31
CA GLN A 48 -1.12 2.51 -1.29
C GLN A 48 -0.91 1.81 0.06
N THR A 49 0.31 1.83 0.60
CA THR A 49 0.64 1.27 1.91
C THR A 49 -0.14 1.93 3.03
N ASN A 50 -0.24 3.26 3.02
CA ASN A 50 -1.00 4.02 4.01
C ASN A 50 -2.51 3.73 3.92
N GLY A 51 -3.06 3.61 2.70
CA GLY A 51 -4.45 3.24 2.47
C GLY A 51 -4.77 1.85 3.05
N LEU A 52 -3.93 0.85 2.74
CA LEU A 52 -4.08 -0.50 3.29
C LEU A 52 -3.97 -0.50 4.82
N MET A 53 -2.95 0.18 5.36
CA MET A 53 -2.73 0.29 6.80
C MET A 53 -3.92 0.93 7.51
N LYS A 54 -4.46 2.04 6.97
CA LYS A 54 -5.64 2.71 7.54
C LYS A 54 -6.86 1.79 7.56
N SER A 55 -7.10 1.07 6.47
CA SER A 55 -8.24 0.14 6.37
C SER A 55 -8.12 -1.01 7.37
N MET A 56 -6.95 -1.67 7.42
CA MET A 56 -6.70 -2.74 8.38
C MET A 56 -6.78 -2.24 9.82
N ALA A 57 -6.25 -1.04 10.11
CA ALA A 57 -6.28 -0.45 11.43
C ALA A 57 -7.70 -0.05 11.88
N LYS A 58 -8.52 0.56 11.00
CA LYS A 58 -9.94 0.86 11.27
C LYS A 58 -10.69 -0.45 11.58
N THR A 59 -10.47 -1.47 10.77
CA THR A 59 -11.08 -2.80 10.97
C THR A 59 -10.65 -3.44 12.29
N ALA A 60 -9.34 -3.50 12.56
CA ALA A 60 -8.80 -4.13 13.76
C ALA A 60 -9.22 -3.40 15.04
N SER A 61 -9.31 -2.06 15.00
CA SER A 61 -9.75 -1.26 16.16
C SER A 61 -11.24 -1.46 16.47
N ASN A 62 -12.04 -1.77 15.45
CA ASN A 62 -13.46 -2.01 15.60
C ASN A 62 -13.81 -3.50 15.80
N ALA A 63 -12.84 -4.40 15.65
CA ALA A 63 -13.04 -5.84 15.82
C ALA A 63 -13.19 -6.23 17.29
N ILE A 64 -13.85 -7.36 17.54
CA ILE A 64 -13.91 -8.05 18.84
C ILE A 64 -12.67 -8.94 19.03
N LYS A 65 -12.21 -9.54 17.94
CA LYS A 65 -11.07 -10.44 17.91
C LYS A 65 -10.41 -10.30 16.56
N CYS A 66 -9.08 -10.25 16.53
CA CYS A 66 -8.33 -10.48 15.32
C CYS A 66 -7.39 -11.65 15.52
N GLU A 67 -7.14 -12.41 14.46
CA GLU A 67 -6.26 -13.57 14.45
C GLU A 67 -5.55 -13.67 13.10
N SER A 68 -4.28 -14.06 13.12
CA SER A 68 -3.57 -14.43 11.90
C SER A 68 -3.89 -15.88 11.56
N ILE A 69 -4.39 -16.13 10.36
CA ILE A 69 -4.70 -17.47 9.86
C ILE A 69 -3.87 -17.75 8.62
N THR A 70 -3.31 -18.95 8.53
CA THR A 70 -2.66 -19.43 7.32
C THR A 70 -3.72 -19.90 6.33
N LEU A 71 -3.81 -19.21 5.18
CA LEU A 71 -4.60 -19.62 4.02
C LEU A 71 -3.65 -20.22 2.99
N GLY A 72 -3.62 -21.55 2.87
CA GLY A 72 -2.69 -22.22 1.95
C GLY A 72 -1.23 -21.85 2.27
N SER A 73 -0.59 -21.09 1.37
CA SER A 73 0.80 -20.63 1.51
C SER A 73 0.94 -19.18 1.97
N VAL A 74 -0.15 -18.49 2.33
CA VAL A 74 -0.11 -17.08 2.77
C VAL A 74 -0.68 -16.90 4.18
N THR A 75 -0.21 -15.87 4.88
CA THR A 75 -0.80 -15.43 6.14
C THR A 75 -1.85 -14.35 5.87
N ALA A 76 -3.04 -14.55 6.41
CA ALA A 76 -4.16 -13.61 6.36
C ALA A 76 -4.47 -13.07 7.75
N LEU A 77 -5.01 -11.85 7.82
CA LEU A 77 -5.62 -11.32 9.02
C LEU A 77 -7.12 -11.56 8.95
N LYS A 78 -7.67 -12.32 9.89
CA LYS A 78 -9.10 -12.46 10.10
C LYS A 78 -9.50 -11.62 11.30
N CYS A 79 -10.46 -10.72 11.12
CA CYS A 79 -11.03 -9.93 12.20
C CYS A 79 -12.53 -10.19 12.31
N THR A 80 -12.96 -10.54 13.51
CA THR A 80 -14.35 -10.74 13.89
C THR A 80 -14.94 -9.38 14.27
N MET A 81 -15.86 -8.88 13.46
CA MET A 81 -16.54 -7.61 13.71
C MET A 81 -17.76 -7.82 14.61
N PRO A 82 -18.21 -6.78 15.33
CA PRO A 82 -19.52 -6.81 15.96
C PRO A 82 -20.66 -6.96 14.94
N ASP A 83 -21.79 -7.49 15.40
CA ASP A 83 -22.97 -7.76 14.56
C ASP A 83 -23.72 -6.49 14.14
N SER A 84 -23.87 -5.54 15.07
CA SER A 84 -24.61 -4.30 14.84
C SER A 84 -23.68 -3.10 14.68
N GLY A 85 -23.78 -2.43 13.53
CA GLY A 85 -23.14 -1.14 13.34
C GLY A 85 -23.72 -0.32 12.20
N THR A 86 -23.34 0.95 12.19
CA THR A 86 -23.82 1.97 11.26
C THR A 86 -22.65 2.46 10.41
N ASP A 87 -22.86 2.46 9.11
CA ASP A 87 -22.00 3.08 8.11
C ASP A 87 -22.62 4.45 7.80
N TYR A 88 -21.99 5.53 8.25
CA TYR A 88 -22.54 6.88 8.13
C TYR A 88 -22.19 7.53 6.80
N ASP A 89 -21.06 7.18 6.20
CA ASP A 89 -20.60 7.73 4.93
C ASP A 89 -20.89 6.80 3.73
N ASN A 90 -21.41 5.61 4.01
CA ASN A 90 -21.79 4.59 3.03
C ASN A 90 -20.59 4.14 2.17
N ASP A 91 -19.38 4.16 2.75
CA ASP A 91 -18.13 3.71 2.11
C ASP A 91 -17.96 2.18 2.10
N GLY A 92 -18.89 1.43 2.73
CA GLY A 92 -18.86 -0.02 2.86
C GLY A 92 -18.01 -0.52 4.04
N ILE A 93 -17.55 0.39 4.91
CA ILE A 93 -16.84 0.12 6.15
C ILE A 93 -17.59 0.78 7.29
N ILE A 94 -18.28 -0.04 8.08
CA ILE A 94 -18.98 0.40 9.30
C ILE A 94 -18.08 1.29 10.17
N ASP A 95 -18.55 2.51 10.40
CA ASP A 95 -17.88 3.54 11.19
C ASP A 95 -18.02 3.27 12.68
N GLU A 96 -19.26 2.98 13.10
CA GLU A 96 -19.61 2.86 14.49
C GLU A 96 -20.34 1.54 14.76
N TYR A 97 -19.90 0.84 15.79
CA TYR A 97 -20.55 -0.38 16.26
C TYR A 97 -21.22 -0.13 17.61
N GLN A 98 -22.49 -0.48 17.69
CA GLN A 98 -23.27 -0.40 18.91
C GLN A 98 -23.01 -1.62 19.80
N PRO A 99 -22.85 -1.45 21.12
CA PRO A 99 -22.68 -2.57 22.03
C PRO A 99 -23.98 -3.39 22.11
N THR A 100 -23.85 -4.71 22.22
CA THR A 100 -24.99 -5.59 22.46
C THR A 100 -25.57 -5.39 23.86
N GLY A 101 -24.70 -5.04 24.81
CA GLY A 101 -25.11 -4.69 26.15
C GLY A 101 -23.92 -4.27 27.00
N VAL A 102 -24.18 -4.16 28.30
CA VAL A 102 -23.18 -3.75 29.29
C VAL A 102 -23.14 -4.83 30.38
N TYR A 103 -21.95 -5.29 30.73
CA TYR A 103 -21.74 -6.18 31.87
C TYR A 103 -22.11 -5.48 33.18
N LYS A 104 -22.33 -6.26 34.24
CA LYS A 104 -22.53 -5.72 35.60
C LYS A 104 -21.37 -4.82 36.08
N THR A 105 -20.18 -5.02 35.52
CA THR A 105 -18.97 -4.20 35.76
C THR A 105 -18.93 -2.92 34.93
N LEU A 106 -20.04 -2.51 34.31
CA LEU A 106 -20.17 -1.34 33.44
C LEU A 106 -19.29 -1.35 32.19
N ARG A 107 -18.77 -2.52 31.81
CA ARG A 107 -18.03 -2.71 30.55
C ARG A 107 -18.98 -3.10 29.44
N ALA A 108 -18.94 -2.38 28.32
CA ALA A 108 -19.69 -2.73 27.12
C ALA A 108 -19.16 -4.06 26.54
N TYR A 109 -20.07 -4.88 26.00
CA TYR A 109 -19.74 -6.09 25.27
C TYR A 109 -20.44 -6.13 23.92
N TYR A 110 -19.81 -6.82 22.98
CA TYR A 110 -20.22 -6.88 21.59
C TYR A 110 -20.39 -8.34 21.16
N SER A 111 -21.53 -8.66 20.52
CA SER A 111 -21.77 -9.96 19.90
C SER A 111 -21.07 -10.07 18.55
N PRO A 112 -20.51 -11.24 18.22
CA PRO A 112 -19.81 -11.46 16.95
C PRO A 112 -20.78 -11.46 15.77
N GLY A 113 -20.42 -10.75 14.70
CA GLY A 113 -21.14 -10.69 13.43
C GLY A 113 -20.29 -11.24 12.29
N LYS A 114 -20.00 -10.38 11.30
CA LYS A 114 -19.25 -10.73 10.08
C LYS A 114 -17.75 -10.92 10.37
N ARG A 115 -17.06 -11.69 9.53
CA ARG A 115 -15.59 -11.82 9.51
C ARG A 115 -15.04 -11.04 8.33
N ILE A 116 -14.13 -10.11 8.61
CA ILE A 116 -13.39 -9.39 7.59
C ILE A 116 -12.00 -10.02 7.49
N TRP A 117 -11.64 -10.40 6.27
CA TRP A 117 -10.36 -11.02 5.94
C TRP A 117 -9.52 -10.05 5.12
N TYR A 118 -8.26 -9.89 5.49
CA TYR A 118 -7.24 -9.29 4.65
C TYR A 118 -6.19 -10.32 4.29
N PHE A 119 -5.94 -10.51 3.01
CA PHE A 119 -4.98 -11.50 2.54
C PHE A 119 -4.31 -11.06 1.23
N PRO A 120 -3.03 -11.46 1.04
CA PRO A 120 -2.36 -11.28 -0.23
C PRO A 120 -2.78 -12.39 -1.22
N SER A 121 -2.83 -12.07 -2.50
CA SER A 121 -3.09 -13.03 -3.58
C SER A 121 -2.52 -12.54 -4.92
N THR A 122 -2.64 -13.39 -5.95
CA THR A 122 -2.34 -13.05 -7.34
C THR A 122 -3.45 -12.19 -7.95
N ASN A 123 -3.19 -11.58 -9.11
CA ASN A 123 -4.20 -10.94 -9.93
C ASN A 123 -4.21 -11.61 -11.34
N PRO A 124 -5.22 -12.42 -11.70
CA PRO A 124 -6.53 -12.61 -11.04
C PRO A 124 -6.45 -13.36 -9.71
N ILE A 125 -7.44 -13.14 -8.85
CA ILE A 125 -7.46 -13.63 -7.47
C ILE A 125 -7.45 -15.17 -7.40
N ARG A 126 -6.58 -15.70 -6.54
CA ARG A 126 -6.48 -17.12 -6.19
C ARG A 126 -6.20 -17.22 -4.68
N VAL A 127 -7.25 -17.37 -3.89
CA VAL A 127 -7.13 -17.43 -2.41
C VAL A 127 -6.17 -18.54 -2.01
N GLY A 128 -5.23 -18.22 -1.12
CA GLY A 128 -4.22 -19.14 -0.62
C GLY A 128 -2.90 -19.16 -1.40
N ASN A 129 -2.84 -18.49 -2.56
CA ASN A 129 -1.61 -18.36 -3.34
C ASN A 129 -0.84 -17.09 -2.99
N VAL A 130 0.48 -17.18 -2.95
CA VAL A 130 1.37 -16.04 -2.73
C VAL A 130 1.22 -15.03 -3.86
N GLY A 131 1.11 -13.75 -3.50
CA GLY A 131 1.12 -12.62 -4.43
C GLY A 131 1.24 -11.29 -3.69
N SER A 132 1.32 -10.20 -4.44
CA SER A 132 1.53 -8.86 -3.90
C SER A 132 0.28 -7.99 -3.93
N PHE A 133 -0.85 -8.51 -4.42
CA PHE A 133 -2.12 -7.80 -4.43
C PHE A 133 -2.90 -8.12 -3.16
N TRP A 134 -3.36 -7.09 -2.46
CA TRP A 134 -4.14 -7.24 -1.23
C TRP A 134 -5.63 -7.16 -1.50
N TYR A 135 -6.34 -8.09 -0.88
CA TYR A 135 -7.78 -8.26 -1.02
C TYR A 135 -8.45 -8.16 0.34
N ARG A 136 -9.66 -7.58 0.35
CA ARG A 136 -10.59 -7.62 1.47
C ARG A 136 -11.69 -8.63 1.14
N GLY A 137 -11.91 -9.59 2.04
CA GLY A 137 -13.03 -10.52 1.97
C GLY A 137 -14.00 -10.31 3.12
N ILE A 138 -15.29 -10.49 2.88
CA ILE A 138 -16.34 -10.40 3.89
C ILE A 138 -17.09 -11.73 3.92
N VAL A 139 -17.08 -12.39 5.07
CA VAL A 139 -17.72 -13.68 5.31
C VAL A 139 -18.71 -13.52 6.47
N THR A 140 -19.92 -14.07 6.36
CA THR A 140 -20.96 -13.94 7.40
C THR A 140 -20.80 -14.96 8.54
N ASP A 141 -20.01 -16.00 8.34
CA ASP A 141 -19.78 -17.09 9.28
C ASP A 141 -18.28 -17.30 9.51
N ASP A 142 -17.92 -18.39 10.19
CA ASP A 142 -16.54 -18.77 10.47
C ASP A 142 -15.89 -19.62 9.37
N THR A 143 -16.50 -19.71 8.18
CA THR A 143 -15.89 -20.40 7.05
C THR A 143 -14.68 -19.65 6.51
N THR A 144 -13.83 -20.38 5.79
CA THR A 144 -12.67 -19.81 5.12
C THR A 144 -13.11 -18.93 3.95
N VAL A 145 -12.48 -17.76 3.81
CA VAL A 145 -12.75 -16.85 2.70
C VAL A 145 -12.51 -17.52 1.34
N THR A 146 -13.41 -17.29 0.39
CA THR A 146 -13.28 -17.71 -1.01
C THR A 146 -13.26 -16.51 -1.96
N SER A 147 -12.99 -16.73 -3.24
CA SER A 147 -12.95 -15.65 -4.23
C SER A 147 -14.30 -14.95 -4.44
N SER A 148 -15.43 -15.60 -4.11
CA SER A 148 -16.76 -14.98 -4.19
C SER A 148 -17.04 -14.02 -3.03
N ASN A 149 -16.32 -14.15 -1.91
CA ASN A 149 -16.47 -13.31 -0.72
C ASN A 149 -15.70 -11.99 -0.82
N VAL A 150 -14.94 -11.78 -1.89
CA VAL A 150 -14.14 -10.57 -2.08
C VAL A 150 -15.06 -9.37 -2.16
N ASP A 151 -14.78 -8.38 -1.32
CA ASP A 151 -15.44 -7.10 -1.38
C ASP A 151 -14.94 -6.35 -2.62
N LYS A 152 -15.76 -6.38 -3.67
CA LYS A 152 -15.43 -5.75 -4.95
C LYS A 152 -15.42 -4.23 -4.85
N ALA A 153 -16.24 -3.62 -4.00
CA ALA A 153 -16.31 -2.17 -3.85
C ALA A 153 -14.99 -1.62 -3.27
N TRP A 154 -14.44 -2.33 -2.28
CA TRP A 154 -13.14 -1.98 -1.70
C TRP A 154 -11.96 -2.39 -2.58
N THR A 155 -12.01 -3.59 -3.18
CA THR A 155 -10.89 -4.16 -3.95
C THR A 155 -10.72 -3.50 -5.32
N TYR A 156 -11.81 -3.02 -5.93
CA TYR A 156 -11.80 -2.42 -7.27
C TYR A 156 -12.45 -1.04 -7.20
N PRO A 157 -11.68 0.03 -6.93
CA PRO A 157 -12.16 1.38 -7.15
C PRO A 157 -12.72 1.50 -8.59
N VAL A 158 -13.90 2.11 -8.73
CA VAL A 158 -14.65 2.17 -10.01
C VAL A 158 -13.73 2.53 -11.19
N GLY A 159 -13.67 1.65 -12.19
CA GLY A 159 -12.88 1.86 -13.41
C GLY A 159 -11.40 1.42 -13.36
N THR A 160 -10.93 0.77 -12.30
CA THR A 160 -9.51 0.38 -12.14
C THR A 160 -9.27 -1.14 -12.09
N LYS A 161 -8.00 -1.55 -12.29
CA LYS A 161 -7.54 -2.94 -12.09
C LYS A 161 -7.41 -3.25 -10.59
N ALA A 162 -7.50 -4.54 -10.23
CA ALA A 162 -7.56 -5.02 -8.84
C ALA A 162 -6.49 -4.43 -7.91
N GLY A 163 -6.94 -4.11 -6.68
CA GLY A 163 -6.32 -4.40 -5.39
C GLY A 163 -5.02 -3.69 -5.07
N ILE A 164 -4.95 -3.05 -3.90
CA ILE A 164 -3.74 -2.40 -3.38
C ILE A 164 -2.50 -3.30 -3.58
N TYR A 165 -1.53 -2.83 -4.37
CA TYR A 165 -0.34 -3.59 -4.71
C TYR A 165 0.79 -3.23 -3.73
N ILE A 166 1.19 -4.20 -2.92
CA ILE A 166 2.26 -4.05 -1.94
C ILE A 166 3.37 -5.04 -2.31
N PRO A 167 4.37 -4.60 -3.10
CA PRO A 167 5.57 -5.41 -3.33
C PRO A 167 6.34 -5.45 -2.01
N GLY A 168 6.27 -6.55 -1.27
CA GLY A 168 6.93 -6.67 0.02
C GLY A 168 6.18 -7.64 0.93
N SER A 169 6.26 -7.41 2.25
CA SER A 169 5.66 -8.30 3.24
C SER A 169 4.74 -7.56 4.20
N VAL A 170 3.68 -8.24 4.61
CA VAL A 170 2.82 -7.77 5.71
C VAL A 170 2.82 -8.85 6.78
N THR A 171 3.06 -8.44 8.01
CA THR A 171 3.04 -9.31 9.17
C THR A 171 2.04 -8.82 10.19
N PHE A 172 1.47 -9.78 10.92
CA PHE A 172 0.48 -9.54 11.96
C PHE A 172 0.96 -10.19 13.25
N THR A 173 0.82 -9.49 14.36
CA THR A 173 1.10 -10.03 15.69
C THR A 173 -0.07 -9.67 16.60
N GLN A 174 -0.69 -10.67 17.21
CA GLN A 174 -1.85 -10.49 18.07
C GLN A 174 -1.47 -10.75 19.53
N ASP A 175 -2.00 -9.90 20.40
CA ASP A 175 -1.95 -10.04 21.85
C ASP A 175 -3.39 -10.09 22.36
N ALA A 176 -3.89 -11.30 22.61
CA ALA A 176 -5.24 -11.51 23.08
C ALA A 176 -5.45 -11.02 24.53
N THR A 177 -4.39 -10.92 25.33
CA THR A 177 -4.46 -10.45 26.72
C THR A 177 -4.68 -8.95 26.78
N ASN A 178 -3.94 -8.21 25.95
CA ASN A 178 -4.09 -6.75 25.83
C ASN A 178 -5.11 -6.32 24.78
N LEU A 179 -5.82 -7.28 24.16
CA LEU A 179 -6.78 -7.06 23.08
C LEU A 179 -6.17 -6.19 21.97
N ALA A 180 -5.01 -6.57 21.45
CA ALA A 180 -4.27 -5.75 20.50
C ALA A 180 -3.78 -6.54 19.29
N THR A 181 -3.78 -5.89 18.12
CA THR A 181 -3.09 -6.37 16.91
C THR A 181 -2.06 -5.35 16.47
N THR A 182 -0.83 -5.77 16.30
CA THR A 182 0.21 -5.02 15.61
C THR A 182 0.27 -5.47 14.15
N ILE A 183 0.12 -4.52 13.24
CA ILE A 183 0.23 -4.70 11.80
C ILE A 183 1.54 -4.04 11.37
N THR A 184 2.38 -4.77 10.63
CA THR A 184 3.58 -4.21 10.01
C THR A 184 3.53 -4.47 8.51
N ILE A 185 3.62 -3.40 7.72
CA ILE A 185 3.74 -3.47 6.26
C ILE A 185 5.14 -3.00 5.88
N LYS A 186 5.89 -3.85 5.19
CA LYS A 186 7.15 -3.53 4.53
C LYS A 186 6.92 -3.52 3.04
N THR A 187 7.33 -2.46 2.38
CA THR A 187 7.19 -2.32 0.93
C THR A 187 8.55 -2.06 0.30
N ASP A 188 8.92 -2.99 -0.58
CA ASP A 188 10.13 -2.99 -1.36
C ASP A 188 9.92 -2.03 -2.54
N THR A 189 10.72 -0.99 -2.61
CA THR A 189 10.58 0.03 -3.66
C THR A 189 11.43 -0.28 -4.91
N THR A 190 12.11 -1.42 -4.92
CA THR A 190 13.00 -1.87 -5.99
C THR A 190 12.25 -2.57 -7.12
N SER A 191 11.53 -1.84 -7.97
CA SER A 191 11.05 -2.41 -9.24
C SER A 191 11.00 -1.45 -10.41
N THR A 192 12.05 -0.66 -10.58
CA THR A 192 12.50 -0.29 -11.94
C THR A 192 14.00 0.01 -11.90
N PRO A 193 14.87 -0.85 -12.46
CA PRO A 193 16.22 -0.40 -12.76
C PRO A 193 16.08 0.75 -13.76
N ASN A 194 16.47 1.96 -13.34
CA ASN A 194 16.64 3.08 -14.24
C ASN A 194 17.50 2.58 -15.41
N ARG A 195 16.89 2.39 -16.59
CA ARG A 195 17.64 2.05 -17.79
C ARG A 195 18.49 3.26 -18.10
N SER A 196 19.77 3.16 -17.74
CA SER A 196 20.81 4.10 -18.07
C SER A 196 20.70 4.48 -19.55
N VAL A 197 20.48 5.77 -19.81
CA VAL A 197 20.66 6.37 -21.13
C VAL A 197 22.08 6.05 -21.57
N SER A 198 22.26 5.58 -22.81
CA SER A 198 23.58 5.27 -23.36
C SER A 198 24.51 6.48 -23.19
N GLY A 199 25.61 6.33 -22.43
CA GLY A 199 26.57 7.39 -22.13
C GLY A 199 26.54 7.96 -20.71
N TYR A 200 25.64 7.52 -19.83
CA TYR A 200 25.60 7.93 -18.43
C TYR A 200 25.94 6.76 -17.48
N SER A 201 27.16 6.76 -16.92
CA SER A 201 27.61 5.82 -15.87
C SER A 201 27.42 6.36 -14.44
N GLY A 202 26.84 7.56 -14.31
CA GLY A 202 26.79 8.35 -13.07
C GLY A 202 25.54 8.14 -12.22
N ASN A 203 25.06 6.91 -12.06
CA ASN A 203 24.32 6.47 -10.88
C ASN A 203 24.03 4.98 -11.03
N ASN A 204 24.93 4.16 -10.49
CA ASN A 204 24.50 2.85 -10.01
C ASN A 204 23.33 3.11 -9.06
N ALA A 205 22.19 2.48 -9.35
CA ALA A 205 20.99 2.46 -8.54
C ALA A 205 21.30 2.62 -7.05
N LEU A 206 21.15 3.83 -6.50
CA LEU A 206 20.94 3.91 -5.06
C LEU A 206 19.58 3.22 -4.87
N PRO A 207 19.52 2.10 -4.12
CA PRO A 207 18.26 1.43 -3.89
C PRO A 207 17.31 2.47 -3.30
N ILE A 208 16.15 2.60 -3.94
CA ILE A 208 15.06 3.38 -3.38
C ILE A 208 14.80 2.78 -1.98
N PRO A 209 14.76 3.60 -0.90
CA PRO A 209 14.61 3.07 0.45
C PRO A 209 13.26 2.38 0.62
N ASP A 210 13.28 1.21 1.26
CA ASP A 210 12.06 0.48 1.60
C ASP A 210 11.21 1.26 2.60
N ILE A 211 9.89 1.15 2.46
CA ILE A 211 8.93 1.81 3.34
C ILE A 211 8.46 0.78 4.35
N THR A 212 8.67 1.04 5.65
CA THR A 212 8.10 0.23 6.73
C THR A 212 7.10 1.05 7.52
N MET A 213 5.86 0.56 7.63
CA MET A 213 4.81 1.13 8.47
C MET A 213 4.37 0.10 9.50
N THR A 214 4.39 0.48 10.78
CA THR A 214 3.92 -0.36 11.88
C THR A 214 2.85 0.38 12.68
N ARG A 215 1.76 -0.30 13.01
CA ARG A 215 0.69 0.25 13.85
C ARG A 215 0.11 -0.82 14.76
N THR A 216 -0.04 -0.48 16.04
CA THR A 216 -0.76 -1.28 17.03
C THR A 216 -2.18 -0.72 17.19
N CYS A 217 -3.17 -1.62 17.14
CA CYS A 217 -4.59 -1.31 17.22
C CYS A 217 -5.22 -2.14 18.35
N PHE A 218 -6.10 -1.53 19.13
CA PHE A 218 -6.78 -2.19 20.26
C PHE A 218 -8.21 -2.56 19.88
N TRP A 219 -8.60 -3.79 20.20
CA TRP A 219 -9.91 -4.38 19.89
C TRP A 219 -10.97 -3.94 20.91
N LYS A 220 -12.22 -4.14 20.54
CA LYS A 220 -13.37 -4.06 21.44
C LYS A 220 -13.47 -5.35 22.27
N ALA A 221 -14.00 -5.25 23.48
CA ALA A 221 -14.24 -6.42 24.32
C ALA A 221 -15.42 -7.26 23.78
N GLY A 222 -15.15 -8.52 23.43
CA GLY A 222 -16.18 -9.50 23.04
C GLY A 222 -16.97 -10.05 24.22
N LYS A 223 -18.13 -10.65 23.91
CA LYS A 223 -18.90 -11.44 24.87
C LYS A 223 -18.28 -12.80 25.16
#